data_AF-A0A357YCD9-F1
#
_entry.id   AF-A0A357YCD9-F1
#
_cell.length_a   1.000
_cell.length_b   1.000
_cell.length_c   1.000
_cell.angle_alpha   90.00
_cell.angle_beta   90.00
_cell.angle_gamma   90.00
#
_symmetry.space_group_name_H-M   'P 1'
#
loop_
_entity.id
_entity.type
_entity.pdbx_description
1 polymer ?
#
loop_
_entity_poly.entity_id
_entity_poly.type
_entity_poly.pdbx_seq_one_letter_code
_entity_poly.pdbx_strand_id
1 'polypeptide(L)'
;MNIIECAIDREIDASARYEELAAAATGKDLQELFTLLAAGEREQLKKLNALKGELARHGAGTTAFDTEVCPRKSLPRPGLLSDSGAVLTDGYLDVARAEEESIALYEGLAAQAENPELRRLCLELAAEERRHLQMITNIYDFVEGPKNYLAWGEFGNLREF
;
A
#
# COMPACT_ATOMS: atom_id res chain seq x y z
N MET A 1 15.79 -15.15 -0.30
CA MET A 1 15.59 -13.88 0.43
C MET A 1 14.81 -14.21 1.68
N ASN A 2 15.17 -13.70 2.86
CA ASN A 2 14.33 -13.91 4.04
C ASN A 2 13.01 -13.15 3.88
N ILE A 3 11.90 -13.70 4.38
CA ILE A 3 10.60 -13.05 4.32
C ILE A 3 10.56 -11.67 5.00
N ILE A 4 11.30 -11.49 6.09
CA ILE A 4 11.42 -10.18 6.77
C ILE A 4 12.14 -9.18 5.86
N GLU A 5 13.10 -9.63 5.07
CA GLU A 5 13.77 -8.77 4.08
C GLU A 5 12.82 -8.42 2.94
N CYS A 6 11.99 -9.37 2.49
CA CYS A 6 10.93 -9.11 1.52
C CYS A 6 9.95 -8.04 2.02
N ALA A 7 9.51 -8.13 3.28
CA ALA A 7 8.63 -7.13 3.90
C ALA A 7 9.30 -5.75 3.95
N ILE A 8 10.57 -5.68 4.37
CA ILE A 8 11.32 -4.41 4.40
C ILE A 8 11.44 -3.80 2.99
N ASP A 9 11.76 -4.60 1.96
CA ASP A 9 11.83 -4.09 0.59
C ASP A 9 10.48 -3.54 0.10
N ARG A 10 9.36 -4.20 0.44
CA ARG A 10 8.02 -3.73 0.07
C ARG A 10 7.66 -2.41 0.72
N GLU A 11 7.93 -2.29 2.01
CA GLU A 11 7.62 -1.10 2.80
C GLU A 11 8.49 0.10 2.36
N ILE A 12 9.72 -0.14 1.89
CA ILE A 12 10.54 0.89 1.23
C ILE A 12 9.91 1.34 -0.09
N ASP A 13 9.46 0.40 -0.93
CA ASP A 13 8.81 0.70 -2.20
C ASP A 13 7.49 1.48 -2.01
N ALA A 14 6.66 1.05 -1.05
CA ALA A 14 5.42 1.71 -0.68
C ALA A 14 5.66 3.14 -0.18
N SER A 15 6.59 3.33 0.75
CA SER A 15 6.96 4.68 1.24
C SER A 15 7.42 5.60 0.10
N ALA A 16 8.29 5.11 -0.79
CA ALA A 16 8.77 5.92 -1.92
C ALA A 16 7.64 6.31 -2.87
N ARG A 17 6.71 5.38 -3.13
CA ARG A 17 5.57 5.61 -4.01
C ARG A 17 4.58 6.62 -3.43
N TYR A 18 4.32 6.58 -2.13
CA TYR A 18 3.51 7.60 -1.47
C TYR A 18 4.15 8.98 -1.52
N GLU A 19 5.48 9.08 -1.42
CA GLU A 19 6.19 10.35 -1.58
C GLU A 19 6.09 10.90 -3.02
N GLU A 20 6.21 10.03 -4.03
CA GLU A 20 6.00 10.40 -5.43
C GLU A 20 4.57 10.91 -5.69
N LEU A 21 3.56 10.22 -5.13
CA LEU A 21 2.16 10.62 -5.22
C LEU A 21 1.89 11.94 -4.48
N ALA A 22 2.48 12.14 -3.31
CA ALA A 22 2.38 13.40 -2.58
C ALA A 22 2.96 14.57 -3.39
N ALA A 23 4.10 14.35 -4.08
CA ALA A 23 4.74 15.36 -4.91
C ALA A 23 3.93 15.68 -6.19
N ALA A 24 3.22 14.69 -6.73
CA ALA A 24 2.39 14.85 -7.93
C ALA A 24 0.94 15.30 -7.64
N ALA A 25 0.49 15.23 -6.38
CA ALA A 25 -0.88 15.54 -6.01
C ALA A 25 -1.24 17.01 -6.26
N THR A 26 -2.31 17.24 -7.00
CA THR A 26 -2.85 18.59 -7.26
C THR A 26 -3.86 18.97 -6.17
N GLY A 27 -3.36 19.24 -4.97
CA GLY A 27 -4.20 19.64 -3.83
C GLY A 27 -3.52 19.41 -2.49
N LYS A 28 -3.57 20.42 -1.60
CA LYS A 28 -2.89 20.36 -0.29
C LYS A 28 -3.36 19.18 0.56
N ASP A 29 -4.65 18.89 0.54
CA ASP A 29 -5.24 17.81 1.35
C ASP A 29 -4.77 16.42 0.88
N LEU A 30 -4.69 16.20 -0.44
CA LEU A 30 -4.17 14.95 -1.01
C LEU A 30 -2.66 14.79 -0.74
N GLN A 31 -1.90 15.88 -0.86
CA GLN A 31 -0.49 15.89 -0.54
C GLN A 31 -0.23 15.54 0.94
N GLU A 32 -0.99 16.15 1.86
CA GLU A 32 -0.90 15.85 3.29
C GLU A 32 -1.25 14.40 3.59
N LEU A 33 -2.28 13.86 2.94
CA LEU A 33 -2.69 12.47 3.11
C LEU A 33 -1.62 11.48 2.63
N PHE A 34 -1.09 11.64 1.43
CA PHE A 34 -0.03 10.74 0.94
C PHE A 34 1.25 10.87 1.77
N THR A 35 1.55 12.07 2.28
CA THR A 35 2.66 12.27 3.23
C THR A 35 2.44 11.52 4.54
N LEU A 36 1.19 11.48 5.04
CA LEU A 36 0.82 10.71 6.23
C LEU A 36 0.97 9.20 5.99
N LEU A 37 0.52 8.69 4.84
CA LEU A 37 0.70 7.29 4.46
C LEU A 37 2.19 6.92 4.38
N ALA A 38 3.02 7.72 3.70
CA ALA A 38 4.47 7.52 3.67
C ALA A 38 5.11 7.54 5.06
N ALA A 39 4.58 8.31 6.00
CA ALA A 39 5.04 8.29 7.39
C ALA A 39 4.65 6.98 8.12
N GLY A 40 3.47 6.42 7.83
CA GLY A 40 3.01 5.12 8.33
C GLY A 40 3.95 3.98 7.94
N GLU A 41 4.25 3.86 6.64
CA GLU A 41 5.21 2.87 6.10
C GLU A 41 6.58 2.96 6.78
N ARG A 42 7.06 4.18 7.03
CA ARG A 42 8.35 4.38 7.73
C ARG A 42 8.33 3.91 9.18
N GLU A 43 7.18 3.96 9.86
CA GLU A 43 7.05 3.38 11.20
C GLU A 43 7.01 1.85 11.16
N GLN A 44 6.36 1.25 10.15
CA GLN A 44 6.39 -0.19 9.90
C GLN A 44 7.82 -0.68 9.62
N LEU A 45 8.59 0.05 8.80
CA LEU A 45 10.01 -0.22 8.56
C LEU A 45 10.84 -0.25 9.84
N LYS A 46 10.60 0.68 10.77
CA LYS A 46 11.31 0.69 12.07
C LYS A 46 10.99 -0.56 12.88
N LYS A 47 9.71 -0.97 12.93
CA LYS A 47 9.27 -2.19 13.63
C LYS A 47 9.89 -3.45 13.02
N LEU A 48 9.90 -3.57 11.70
CA LEU A 48 10.49 -4.69 10.98
C LEU A 48 12.01 -4.78 11.18
N ASN A 49 12.73 -3.65 11.15
CA ASN A 49 14.16 -3.61 11.42
C ASN A 49 14.51 -3.95 12.88
N ALA A 50 13.69 -3.49 13.83
CA ALA A 50 13.85 -3.86 15.24
C ALA A 50 13.68 -5.38 15.41
N LEU A 51 12.63 -5.95 14.82
CA LEU A 51 12.38 -7.40 14.84
C LEU A 51 13.57 -8.17 14.20
N LYS A 52 14.06 -7.75 13.03
CA LYS A 52 15.24 -8.36 12.38
C LYS A 52 16.46 -8.37 13.31
N GLY A 53 16.68 -7.27 14.04
CA GLY A 53 17.77 -7.14 15.01
C GLY A 53 17.61 -8.05 16.24
N GLU A 54 16.38 -8.25 16.73
CA GLU A 54 16.10 -9.16 17.84
C GLU A 54 16.26 -10.63 17.46
N LEU A 55 15.73 -11.04 16.30
CA LEU A 55 15.93 -12.39 15.76
C LEU A 55 17.42 -12.72 15.55
N ALA A 56 18.21 -11.78 15.04
CA ALA A 56 19.64 -11.96 14.86
C ALA A 56 20.40 -12.13 16.19
N ARG A 57 19.95 -11.48 17.28
CA ARG A 57 20.59 -11.56 18.61
C ARG A 57 20.27 -12.84 19.36
N HIS A 58 19.09 -13.41 19.16
CA HIS A 58 18.63 -14.56 19.94
C HIS A 58 19.15 -15.91 19.43
N GLY A 59 19.91 -15.95 18.32
CA GLY A 59 20.48 -17.19 17.79
C GLY A 59 19.44 -18.24 17.42
N ALA A 60 18.15 -17.89 17.45
CA ALA A 60 17.09 -18.60 16.78
C ALA A 60 17.40 -18.44 15.30
N GLY A 61 18.26 -19.34 14.80
CA GLY A 61 18.54 -19.48 13.40
C GLY A 61 17.20 -19.36 12.72
N THR A 62 17.10 -18.35 11.85
CA THR A 62 15.94 -18.16 11.02
C THR A 62 15.61 -19.54 10.46
N THR A 63 14.58 -20.20 10.99
CA THR A 63 13.73 -21.04 10.19
C THR A 63 13.05 -20.03 9.27
N ALA A 64 13.87 -19.55 8.34
CA ALA A 64 13.51 -18.67 7.28
C ALA A 64 12.39 -19.45 6.63
N PHE A 65 11.18 -18.90 6.71
CA PHE A 65 10.14 -19.29 5.80
C PHE A 65 10.75 -19.07 4.42
N ASP A 66 11.29 -20.14 3.85
CA ASP A 66 11.83 -20.19 2.50
C ASP A 66 10.60 -20.31 1.60
N THR A 67 9.78 -19.28 1.68
CA THR A 67 8.58 -19.17 0.89
C THR A 67 9.04 -18.56 -0.43
N GLU A 68 8.81 -19.30 -1.52
CA GLU A 68 8.83 -18.81 -2.90
C GLU A 68 7.89 -17.59 -3.11
N VAL A 69 7.14 -17.21 -2.08
CA VAL A 69 6.19 -16.11 -1.94
C VAL A 69 6.87 -14.75 -1.69
N CYS A 70 8.05 -14.51 -2.26
CA CYS A 70 8.48 -13.13 -2.52
C CYS A 70 8.50 -12.92 -4.04
N PRO A 71 7.34 -13.00 -4.73
CA PRO A 71 7.30 -12.68 -6.14
C PRO A 71 7.67 -11.20 -6.28
N ARG A 72 8.92 -10.97 -6.65
CA ARG A 72 9.46 -9.69 -7.04
C ARG A 72 8.77 -9.28 -8.34
N LYS A 73 7.56 -8.76 -8.23
CA LYS A 73 7.13 -7.70 -9.13
C LYS A 73 7.40 -6.43 -8.36
N SER A 74 8.56 -5.83 -8.65
CA SER A 74 8.64 -4.38 -8.66
C SER A 74 7.35 -3.94 -9.33
N LEU A 75 6.42 -3.40 -8.53
CA LEU A 75 5.17 -2.90 -9.07
C LEU A 75 5.59 -1.98 -10.21
N PRO A 76 5.04 -2.16 -11.43
CA PRO A 76 5.40 -1.28 -12.53
C PRO A 76 5.27 0.16 -11.99
N ARG A 77 6.36 0.92 -12.08
CA ARG A 77 6.28 2.37 -11.92
C ARG A 77 5.33 2.77 -13.05
N PRO A 78 4.09 3.21 -12.77
CA PRO A 78 3.30 3.80 -13.81
C PRO A 78 4.18 4.94 -14.31
N GLY A 79 4.32 5.06 -15.63
CA GLY A 79 4.86 6.27 -16.20
C GLY A 79 3.97 7.41 -15.72
N LEU A 80 4.37 8.03 -14.62
CA LEU A 80 3.68 9.15 -14.04
C LEU A 80 3.79 10.24 -15.10
N LEU A 81 2.65 10.82 -15.47
CA LEU A 81 2.46 11.89 -16.45
C LEU A 81 2.09 11.40 -17.87
N SER A 82 0.78 11.24 -18.09
CA SER A 82 0.15 11.69 -19.33
C SER A 82 -0.90 12.73 -18.96
N ASP A 83 -0.92 13.80 -19.74
CA ASP A 83 -1.47 15.14 -19.46
C ASP A 83 -3.02 15.23 -19.41
N SER A 84 -3.67 14.22 -18.83
CA SER A 84 -5.13 14.10 -18.83
C SER A 84 -5.54 13.30 -17.60
N GLY A 85 -6.58 13.74 -16.88
CA GLY A 85 -7.02 13.23 -15.57
C GLY A 85 -7.38 11.73 -15.44
N ALA A 86 -6.99 10.88 -16.39
CA ALA A 86 -6.99 9.42 -16.35
C ALA A 86 -5.84 8.83 -15.50
N VAL A 87 -4.75 9.59 -15.26
CA VAL A 87 -3.56 9.12 -14.52
C VAL A 87 -3.82 8.85 -13.04
N LEU A 88 -4.74 9.59 -12.42
CA LEU A 88 -5.08 9.37 -11.01
C LEU A 88 -5.75 8.00 -10.80
N THR A 89 -6.49 7.51 -11.80
CA THR A 89 -7.24 6.24 -11.72
C THR A 89 -6.29 5.03 -11.80
N ASP A 90 -5.33 5.04 -12.73
CA ASP A 90 -4.37 3.92 -12.90
C ASP A 90 -3.35 3.85 -11.76
N GLY A 91 -2.79 4.99 -11.34
CA GLY A 91 -1.86 5.05 -10.22
C GLY A 91 -2.50 4.61 -8.91
N TYR A 92 -3.77 4.96 -8.72
CA TYR A 92 -4.57 4.54 -7.58
C TYR A 92 -4.78 3.03 -7.52
N LEU A 93 -5.24 2.41 -8.63
CA LEU A 93 -5.52 0.97 -8.69
C LEU A 93 -4.25 0.15 -8.43
N ASP A 94 -3.11 0.63 -8.90
CA ASP A 94 -1.83 -0.02 -8.64
C ASP A 94 -1.42 0.03 -7.16
N VAL A 95 -1.67 1.15 -6.47
CA VAL A 95 -1.39 1.27 -5.03
C VAL A 95 -2.37 0.40 -4.23
N ALA A 96 -3.66 0.46 -4.53
CA ALA A 96 -4.65 -0.37 -3.86
C ALA A 96 -4.32 -1.87 -4.01
N ARG A 97 -3.90 -2.31 -5.21
CA ARG A 97 -3.45 -3.69 -5.44
C ARG A 97 -2.19 -4.02 -4.64
N ALA A 98 -1.25 -3.08 -4.53
CA ALA A 98 -0.03 -3.26 -3.75
C ALA A 98 -0.34 -3.49 -2.26
N GLU A 99 -1.28 -2.73 -1.71
CA GLU A 99 -1.77 -2.87 -0.34
C GLU A 99 -2.47 -4.23 -0.13
N GLU A 100 -3.35 -4.63 -1.05
CA GLU A 100 -4.00 -5.95 -0.99
C GLU A 100 -3.00 -7.11 -1.00
N GLU A 101 -1.95 -7.01 -1.83
CA GLU A 101 -0.85 -7.97 -1.87
C GLU A 101 -0.06 -8.00 -0.54
N SER A 102 0.21 -6.83 0.07
CA SER A 102 0.87 -6.74 1.37
C SER A 102 0.02 -7.35 2.50
N ILE A 103 -1.29 -7.09 2.52
CA ILE A 103 -2.23 -7.71 3.46
C ILE A 103 -2.18 -9.24 3.34
N ALA A 104 -2.34 -9.76 2.13
CA ALA A 104 -2.35 -11.20 1.88
C ALA A 104 -1.02 -11.86 2.28
N LEU A 105 0.10 -11.18 2.03
CA LEU A 105 1.42 -11.62 2.48
C LEU A 105 1.45 -11.74 4.00
N TYR A 106 1.17 -10.66 4.72
CA TYR A 106 1.26 -10.65 6.18
C TYR A 106 0.30 -11.62 6.85
N GLU A 107 -0.91 -11.82 6.32
CA GLU A 107 -1.83 -12.84 6.81
C GLU A 107 -1.33 -14.26 6.55
N GLY A 108 -0.76 -14.50 5.37
CA GLY A 108 -0.11 -15.77 5.04
C GLY A 108 1.06 -16.07 5.97
N LEU A 109 1.82 -15.06 6.38
CA LEU A 109 2.91 -15.19 7.33
C LEU A 109 2.42 -15.42 8.76
N ALA A 110 1.39 -14.70 9.19
CA ALA A 110 0.77 -14.92 10.48
C ALA A 110 0.22 -16.35 10.62
N ALA A 111 -0.31 -16.92 9.53
CA ALA A 111 -0.82 -18.29 9.51
C ALA A 111 0.28 -19.35 9.61
N GLN A 112 1.47 -19.07 9.07
CA GLN A 112 2.61 -19.99 9.07
C GLN A 112 3.53 -19.81 10.29
N ALA A 113 3.48 -18.64 10.95
CA ALA A 113 4.33 -18.31 12.08
C ALA A 113 4.05 -19.19 13.32
N GLU A 114 5.04 -20.01 13.69
CA GLU A 114 5.03 -20.81 14.92
C GLU A 114 5.31 -19.94 16.17
N ASN A 115 6.04 -18.83 16.01
CA ASN A 115 6.34 -17.91 17.09
C ASN A 115 5.13 -16.96 17.31
N PRO A 116 4.52 -16.93 18.51
CA PRO A 116 3.36 -16.10 18.80
C PRO A 116 3.63 -14.59 18.66
N GLU A 117 4.84 -14.13 18.96
CA GLU A 117 5.22 -12.71 18.81
C GLU A 117 5.32 -12.32 17.33
N LEU A 118 5.92 -13.20 16.51
CA LEU A 118 6.00 -12.99 15.06
C LEU A 118 4.60 -12.99 14.44
N ARG A 119 3.75 -13.94 14.83
CA ARG A 119 2.36 -14.01 14.37
C ARG A 119 1.60 -12.74 14.71
N ARG A 120 1.73 -12.26 15.95
CA ARG A 120 1.09 -11.02 16.39
C ARG A 120 1.55 -9.83 15.56
N LEU A 121 2.85 -9.68 15.35
CA LEU A 121 3.38 -8.57 14.55
C LEU A 121 2.86 -8.62 13.10
N CYS A 122 2.83 -9.80 12.47
CA CYS A 122 2.29 -9.94 11.13
C CYS A 122 0.81 -9.55 11.06
N LEU A 123 0.00 -9.90 12.06
CA LEU A 123 -1.41 -9.48 12.13
C LEU A 123 -1.55 -7.96 12.35
N GLU A 124 -0.68 -7.36 13.16
CA GLU A 124 -0.65 -5.91 13.36
C GLU A 124 -0.30 -5.18 12.05
N LEU A 125 0.71 -5.66 11.30
CA LEU A 125 1.08 -5.12 9.99
C LEU A 125 -0.07 -5.25 9.00
N ALA A 126 -0.68 -6.44 8.86
CA ALA A 126 -1.84 -6.64 8.00
C ALA A 126 -3.02 -5.71 8.34
N ALA A 127 -3.17 -5.34 9.62
CA ALA A 127 -4.18 -4.39 10.03
C ALA A 127 -3.82 -2.94 9.67
N GLU A 128 -2.55 -2.53 9.67
CA GLU A 128 -2.12 -1.21 9.17
C GLU A 128 -2.40 -1.09 7.66
N GLU A 129 -1.97 -2.06 6.86
CA GLU A 129 -2.19 -2.05 5.40
C GLU A 129 -3.68 -2.02 5.02
N ARG A 130 -4.54 -2.70 5.80
CA ARG A 130 -6.00 -2.58 5.64
C ARG A 130 -6.52 -1.17 5.83
N ARG A 131 -5.96 -0.43 6.78
CA ARG A 131 -6.34 0.97 7.01
C ARG A 131 -5.83 1.85 5.89
N HIS A 132 -4.63 1.59 5.37
CA HIS A 132 -4.11 2.27 4.18
C HIS A 132 -5.03 2.03 2.98
N LEU A 133 -5.36 0.78 2.66
CA LEU A 133 -6.29 0.42 1.58
C LEU A 133 -7.67 1.10 1.74
N GLN A 134 -8.21 1.13 2.96
CA GLN A 134 -9.49 1.80 3.24
C GLN A 134 -9.40 3.31 3.00
N MET A 135 -8.32 3.94 3.46
CA MET A 135 -8.09 5.38 3.28
C MET A 135 -7.98 5.72 1.79
N ILE A 136 -7.22 4.91 1.05
CA ILE A 136 -7.02 5.01 -0.40
C ILE A 136 -8.40 4.87 -1.08
N THR A 137 -9.17 3.82 -0.77
CA THR A 137 -10.51 3.59 -1.33
C THR A 137 -11.48 4.74 -1.11
N ASN A 138 -11.48 5.33 0.08
CA ASN A 138 -12.34 6.48 0.37
C ASN A 138 -11.96 7.70 -0.49
N ILE A 139 -10.67 7.93 -0.74
CA ILE A 139 -10.21 9.04 -1.58
C ILE A 139 -10.64 8.84 -3.03
N TYR A 140 -10.50 7.62 -3.55
CA TYR A 140 -10.92 7.32 -4.91
C TYR A 140 -12.41 7.56 -5.11
N ASP A 141 -13.24 7.07 -4.18
CA ASP A 141 -14.68 7.30 -4.23
C ASP A 141 -15.01 8.80 -4.18
N PHE A 142 -14.30 9.57 -3.35
CA PHE A 142 -14.45 11.02 -3.28
C PHE A 142 -14.03 11.77 -4.56
N VAL A 143 -12.96 11.32 -5.23
CA VAL A 143 -12.41 11.98 -6.43
C VAL A 143 -13.17 11.59 -7.70
N GLU A 144 -13.57 10.33 -7.84
CA GLU A 144 -14.28 9.81 -9.02
C GLU A 144 -15.81 9.90 -8.89
N GLY A 145 -16.35 9.91 -7.68
CA GLY A 145 -17.77 10.08 -7.40
C GLY A 145 -18.40 11.29 -8.10
N PRO A 146 -17.79 12.50 -8.03
CA PRO A 146 -18.27 13.69 -8.74
C PRO A 146 -18.16 13.58 -10.26
N LYS A 147 -17.13 12.91 -10.79
CA LYS A 147 -16.94 12.75 -12.25
C LYS A 147 -18.02 11.87 -12.86
N ASN A 148 -18.42 10.80 -12.17
CA ASN A 148 -19.54 9.95 -12.57
C ASN A 148 -20.91 10.65 -12.42
N TYR A 149 -21.04 11.56 -11.44
CA TYR A 149 -22.26 12.35 -11.26
C TYR A 149 -22.45 13.41 -12.35
N LEU A 150 -21.37 14.06 -12.80
CA LEU A 150 -21.43 15.08 -13.86
C LEU A 150 -21.71 14.47 -15.24
N ALA A 151 -21.24 13.26 -15.52
CA ALA A 151 -21.60 12.54 -16.74
C ALA A 151 -23.13 12.34 -16.84
N TRP A 152 -23.84 12.16 -15.73
CA TRP A 152 -25.31 12.04 -15.72
C TRP A 152 -26.05 13.38 -15.73
N GLY A 153 -25.44 14.46 -15.24
CA GLY A 153 -26.03 15.80 -15.26
C GLY A 153 -26.13 16.41 -16.66
N GLU A 154 -25.19 16.08 -17.55
CA GLU A 154 -25.12 16.60 -18.93
C GLU A 154 -26.09 15.87 -19.90
N PHE A 155 -26.57 14.66 -19.57
CA PHE A 155 -27.57 13.93 -20.38
C PHE A 155 -29.02 14.15 -19.94
N GLY A 156 -29.27 14.93 -18.89
CA GLY A 156 -30.62 15.21 -18.38
C GLY A 156 -31.45 16.22 -19.19
N ASN A 157 -30.86 16.89 -20.20
CA ASN A 157 -31.51 17.98 -20.93
C ASN A 157 -31.67 17.74 -22.45
N LEU A 158 -31.88 16.49 -22.89
CA LEU A 158 -32.26 16.20 -24.28
C LEU A 158 -33.56 15.39 -24.35
N ARG A 159 -34.69 16.08 -24.17
CA ARG A 159 -36.09 15.80 -24.57
C ARG A 159 -37.03 16.43 -23.54
N GLU A 160 -38.11 17.16 -23.83
CA GLU A 160 -38.97 17.49 -24.98
C GLU A 160 -39.62 18.85 -24.56
N PHE A 161 -39.75 19.88 -25.39
CA PHE A 161 -40.70 20.09 -26.50
C PHE A 161 -40.29 21.32 -27.31
#